data_AF-A0A0P0G0K1-F1
#
_entry.id   AF-A0A0P0G0K1-F1
#
_cell.length_a   1.000
_cell.length_b   1.000
_cell.length_c   1.000
_cell.angle_alpha   90.00
_cell.angle_beta   90.00
_cell.angle_gamma   90.00
#
_symmetry.space_group_name_H-M   'P 1'
#
loop_
_entity.id
_entity.type
_entity.pdbx_description
1 polymer ?
#
loop_
_entity_poly.entity_id
_entity_poly.type
_entity_poly.pdbx_seq_one_letter_code
_entity_poly.pdbx_strand_id
1 'polypeptide(L)'
;MRKVLLILLLISLPGCQPGKESPARSTALREVKRLIDQDSFPAKYIIMYEEPSNDIGSIYKITPANSPFVEWSLERPEKVIKYKDRYICLMNPMESIDMPKEKLIEITDYPNDTTTGPVYDEIWYIGVSKNGKKHTLVSTYRSYLTYRYYSFPQLLEYTFEDYDSTHLPRFILASYLLVVDSSYIPKGALFNHIQRIDGEIYYTNVLDEYFKENKDSIRKDFFAVLNGKDTLKLNVVDTITQHLFFESANNAAFFRSLAKNPLGRLYDLLRDSTFYFCNEKGTYVRYSVPYSDFHWYFSINNNSYKYVDEFYRRGTKQSLKDLDGSYNEWDAN
;
A
#
# COMPACT_ATOMS: atom_id res chain seq x y z
N MET A 1 -13.00 -62.58 -21.59
CA MET A 1 -13.27 -61.90 -20.29
C MET A 1 -11.93 -61.40 -19.79
N ARG A 2 -11.61 -60.11 -19.56
CA ARG A 2 -12.37 -58.94 -19.12
C ARG A 2 -11.82 -57.70 -19.83
N LYS A 3 -12.72 -56.81 -20.25
CA LYS A 3 -12.43 -55.40 -20.56
C LYS A 3 -11.96 -54.72 -19.28
N VAL A 4 -10.81 -54.05 -19.30
CA VAL A 4 -10.46 -53.04 -18.28
C VAL A 4 -10.28 -51.73 -19.03
N LEU A 5 -11.34 -50.92 -19.04
CA LEU A 5 -11.27 -49.50 -19.38
C LEU A 5 -10.38 -48.83 -18.34
N LEU A 6 -9.19 -48.38 -18.74
CA LEU A 6 -8.43 -47.40 -17.97
C LEU A 6 -9.08 -46.03 -18.23
N ILE A 7 -9.98 -45.61 -17.34
CA ILE A 7 -10.43 -44.23 -17.26
C ILE A 7 -9.28 -43.45 -16.63
N LEU A 8 -8.50 -42.76 -17.46
CA LEU A 8 -7.57 -41.72 -17.02
C LEU A 8 -8.39 -40.54 -16.48
N LEU A 9 -8.66 -40.56 -15.18
CA LEU A 9 -9.08 -39.40 -14.40
C LEU A 9 -7.92 -38.39 -14.41
N LEU A 10 -7.90 -37.50 -15.41
CA LEU A 10 -7.17 -36.24 -15.36
C LEU A 10 -7.84 -35.37 -14.31
N ILE A 11 -7.47 -35.59 -13.04
CA ILE A 11 -7.68 -34.64 -11.97
C ILE A 11 -6.82 -33.43 -12.33
N SER A 12 -7.44 -32.42 -12.93
CA SER A 12 -6.90 -31.09 -13.06
C SER A 12 -6.79 -30.48 -11.66
N LEU A 13 -5.71 -30.81 -10.96
CA LEU A 13 -5.24 -30.01 -9.86
C LEU A 13 -5.01 -28.60 -10.43
N PRO A 14 -5.61 -27.54 -9.86
CA PRO A 14 -5.34 -26.17 -10.27
C PRO A 14 -3.94 -25.82 -9.76
N GLY A 15 -2.92 -26.34 -10.44
CA GLY A 15 -1.56 -25.83 -10.36
C GLY A 15 -1.59 -24.40 -10.87
N CYS A 16 -1.22 -23.47 -10.00
CA CYS A 16 -1.05 -22.06 -10.31
C CYS A 16 -0.15 -21.93 -11.55
N GLN A 17 -0.75 -21.59 -12.71
CA GLN A 17 0.02 -21.29 -13.90
C GLN A 17 0.74 -19.95 -13.67
N PRO A 18 2.05 -19.85 -13.90
CA PRO A 18 2.71 -18.55 -13.97
C PRO A 18 2.14 -17.77 -15.18
N GLY A 19 1.69 -16.54 -14.97
CA GLY A 19 1.73 -15.52 -16.03
C GLY A 19 0.47 -15.27 -16.86
N LYS A 20 -0.75 -15.56 -16.39
CA LYS A 20 -1.95 -14.98 -17.03
C LYS A 20 -2.22 -13.59 -16.45
N GLU A 21 -2.14 -12.56 -17.29
CA GLU A 21 -2.47 -11.19 -16.91
C GLU A 21 -3.88 -11.13 -16.28
N SER A 22 -4.01 -10.47 -15.13
CA SER A 22 -5.28 -10.40 -14.43
C SER A 22 -6.31 -9.60 -15.25
N PRO A 23 -7.62 -9.91 -15.18
CA PRO A 23 -8.64 -9.16 -15.89
C PRO A 23 -8.63 -7.66 -15.55
N ALA A 24 -8.32 -7.32 -14.30
CA ALA A 24 -8.16 -5.95 -13.83
C ALA A 24 -6.98 -5.26 -14.54
N ARG A 25 -5.80 -5.89 -14.56
CA ARG A 25 -4.60 -5.37 -15.22
C ARG A 25 -4.79 -5.21 -16.72
N SER A 26 -5.40 -6.19 -17.40
CA SER A 26 -5.70 -6.08 -18.84
C SER A 26 -6.65 -4.91 -19.14
N THR A 27 -7.60 -4.63 -18.25
CA THR A 27 -8.51 -3.48 -18.40
C THR A 27 -7.80 -2.16 -18.16
N ALA A 28 -6.97 -2.06 -17.12
CA ALA A 28 -6.15 -0.88 -16.89
C ALA A 28 -5.19 -0.59 -18.06
N LEU A 29 -4.53 -1.62 -18.58
CA LEU A 29 -3.65 -1.49 -19.75
C LEU A 29 -4.40 -1.02 -21.00
N ARG A 30 -5.63 -1.47 -21.20
CA ARG A 30 -6.49 -1.00 -22.31
C ARG A 30 -6.80 0.49 -22.17
N GLU A 31 -7.12 0.96 -20.97
CA GLU A 31 -7.38 2.38 -20.72
C GLU A 31 -6.11 3.24 -20.89
N VAL A 32 -4.95 2.77 -20.43
CA VAL A 32 -3.67 3.45 -20.68
C VAL A 32 -3.41 3.60 -22.18
N LYS A 33 -3.62 2.53 -22.97
CA LYS A 33 -3.48 2.60 -24.43
C LYS A 33 -4.46 3.59 -25.07
N ARG A 34 -5.71 3.62 -24.61
CA ARG A 34 -6.71 4.60 -25.06
C ARG A 34 -6.27 6.04 -24.77
N LEU A 35 -5.68 6.30 -23.60
CA LEU A 35 -5.13 7.61 -23.25
C LEU A 35 -3.92 8.00 -24.10
N ILE A 36 -3.06 7.03 -24.44
CA ILE A 36 -1.98 7.24 -25.43
C ILE A 36 -2.56 7.59 -26.81
N ASP A 37 -3.62 6.90 -27.25
CA ASP A 37 -4.28 7.17 -28.53
C ASP A 37 -4.90 8.58 -28.59
N GLN A 38 -5.26 9.13 -27.44
CA GLN A 38 -5.81 10.48 -27.27
C GLN A 38 -4.74 11.56 -27.04
N ASP A 39 -3.47 11.19 -27.11
CA ASP A 39 -2.33 12.08 -26.84
C ASP A 39 -2.38 12.72 -25.43
N SER A 40 -2.99 12.03 -24.47
CA SER A 40 -3.11 12.52 -23.08
C SER A 40 -1.80 12.42 -22.30
N PHE A 41 -0.78 11.75 -22.85
CA PHE A 41 0.51 11.57 -22.22
C PHE A 41 1.64 12.15 -23.07
N PRO A 42 2.25 13.28 -22.66
CA PRO A 42 3.34 13.91 -23.41
C PRO A 42 4.66 13.15 -23.31
N ALA A 43 4.80 12.28 -22.31
CA ALA A 43 6.08 11.65 -21.95
C ALA A 43 6.33 10.34 -22.71
N LYS A 44 7.60 10.01 -22.95
CA LYS A 44 8.04 8.75 -23.59
C LYS A 44 7.71 7.51 -22.76
N TYR A 45 7.82 7.61 -21.43
CA TYR A 45 7.54 6.53 -20.49
C TYR A 45 6.25 6.80 -19.72
N ILE A 46 5.49 5.75 -19.48
CA ILE A 46 4.25 5.79 -18.70
C ILE A 46 4.38 4.74 -17.61
N ILE A 47 4.53 5.19 -16.38
CA ILE A 47 4.61 4.31 -15.22
C ILE A 47 3.19 3.94 -14.83
N MET A 48 2.89 2.65 -14.81
CA MET A 48 1.62 2.11 -14.32
C MET A 48 1.95 1.26 -13.10
N TYR A 49 1.78 1.87 -11.93
CA TYR A 49 2.04 1.27 -10.62
C TYR A 49 0.75 0.67 -10.09
N GLU A 50 0.73 -0.65 -9.90
CA GLU A 50 -0.35 -1.32 -9.19
C GLU A 50 -0.24 -0.95 -7.72
N GLU A 51 -1.18 -0.13 -7.24
CA GLU A 51 -1.37 0.02 -5.82
C GLU A 51 -1.80 -1.33 -5.25
N PRO A 52 -1.36 -1.68 -4.05
CA PRO A 52 -1.54 -3.04 -3.57
C PRO A 52 -3.00 -3.49 -3.60
N SER A 53 -3.26 -4.57 -4.34
CA SER A 53 -4.62 -4.99 -4.69
C SER A 53 -5.18 -6.02 -3.72
N ASN A 54 -6.51 -6.07 -3.62
CA ASN A 54 -7.21 -7.01 -2.76
C ASN A 54 -8.14 -7.92 -3.59
N ASP A 55 -9.06 -8.59 -2.91
CA ASP A 55 -9.97 -9.54 -3.54
C ASP A 55 -11.17 -8.85 -4.23
N ILE A 56 -11.39 -7.55 -3.99
CA ILE A 56 -12.46 -6.72 -4.58
C ILE A 56 -12.02 -6.17 -5.94
N GLY A 57 -10.82 -5.60 -5.99
CA GLY A 57 -10.31 -4.89 -7.16
C GLY A 57 -8.82 -4.57 -7.09
N SER A 58 -8.36 -3.85 -8.10
CA SER A 58 -7.02 -3.28 -8.19
C SER A 58 -7.13 -1.78 -8.47
N ILE A 59 -6.27 -0.99 -7.83
CA ILE A 59 -6.07 0.42 -8.17
C ILE A 59 -4.72 0.52 -8.89
N TYR A 60 -4.67 1.29 -9.98
CA TYR A 60 -3.42 1.60 -10.66
C TYR A 60 -3.19 3.11 -10.68
N LYS A 61 -2.02 3.52 -10.21
CA LYS A 61 -1.50 4.88 -10.38
C LYS A 61 -0.73 4.95 -11.69
N ILE A 62 -1.11 5.88 -12.55
CA ILE A 62 -0.55 6.06 -13.88
C ILE A 62 0.10 7.45 -13.94
N THR A 63 1.39 7.49 -14.21
CA THR A 63 2.15 8.75 -14.27
C THR A 63 3.05 8.80 -15.50
N PRO A 64 2.97 9.85 -16.34
CA PRO A 64 3.94 10.11 -17.39
C PRO A 64 5.31 10.42 -16.79
N ALA A 65 6.39 9.89 -17.38
CA ALA A 65 7.74 10.02 -16.85
C ALA A 65 8.79 10.14 -17.96
N ASN A 66 9.91 10.77 -17.62
CA ASN A 66 11.08 10.86 -18.49
C ASN A 66 12.05 9.68 -18.34
N SER A 67 11.72 8.72 -17.47
CA SER A 67 12.47 7.48 -17.24
C SER A 67 11.51 6.29 -17.05
N PRO A 68 11.96 5.04 -17.24
CA PRO A 68 11.15 3.84 -17.01
C PRO A 68 10.96 3.48 -15.52
N PHE A 69 11.43 4.33 -14.62
CA PHE A 69 11.45 4.13 -13.16
C PHE A 69 10.38 4.97 -12.47
N VAL A 70 9.90 4.49 -11.32
CA VAL A 70 9.12 5.28 -10.37
C VAL A 70 10.03 6.34 -9.76
N GLU A 71 9.53 7.56 -9.59
CA GLU A 71 10.29 8.64 -8.95
C GLU A 71 10.73 8.24 -7.54
N TRP A 72 11.97 8.59 -7.16
CA TRP A 72 12.54 8.25 -5.86
C TRP A 72 12.68 6.74 -5.58
N SER A 73 12.56 5.91 -6.62
CA SER A 73 12.71 4.45 -6.53
C SER A 73 13.66 3.93 -7.61
N LEU A 74 14.56 3.03 -7.22
CA LEU A 74 15.42 2.29 -8.14
C LEU A 74 14.77 0.94 -8.57
N GLU A 75 13.50 0.72 -8.23
CA GLU A 75 12.76 -0.48 -8.65
C GLU A 75 12.63 -0.52 -10.17
N ARG A 76 13.06 -1.62 -10.78
CA ARG A 76 12.91 -1.85 -12.22
C ARG A 76 11.49 -2.37 -12.48
N PRO A 77 10.87 -2.01 -13.62
CA PRO A 77 9.55 -2.53 -13.97
C PRO A 77 9.60 -4.05 -14.09
N GLU A 78 8.56 -4.73 -13.63
CA GLU A 78 8.39 -6.17 -13.87
C GLU A 78 8.25 -6.46 -15.37
N LYS A 79 7.64 -5.52 -16.10
CA LYS A 79 7.37 -5.65 -17.54
C LYS A 79 7.30 -4.29 -18.22
N VAL A 80 7.90 -4.20 -19.40
CA VAL A 80 7.78 -3.05 -20.29
C VAL A 80 7.04 -3.46 -21.55
N ILE A 81 6.05 -2.66 -21.93
CA ILE A 81 5.27 -2.85 -23.16
C ILE A 81 5.48 -1.64 -24.05
N LYS A 82 6.10 -1.87 -25.22
CA LYS A 82 6.14 -0.87 -26.29
C LYS A 82 4.76 -0.76 -26.93
N TYR A 83 4.23 0.46 -26.98
CA TYR A 83 2.97 0.76 -27.66
C TYR A 83 3.13 2.06 -28.42
N LYS A 84 3.09 1.98 -29.76
CA LYS A 84 3.52 3.06 -30.66
C LYS A 84 4.94 3.53 -30.33
N ASP A 85 5.12 4.82 -30.12
CA ASP A 85 6.35 5.52 -29.75
C ASP A 85 6.48 5.73 -28.22
N ARG A 86 5.69 5.00 -27.42
CA ARG A 86 5.68 5.05 -25.95
C ARG A 86 6.06 3.72 -25.33
N TYR A 87 6.50 3.78 -24.07
CA TYR A 87 6.83 2.63 -23.23
C TYR A 87 5.99 2.62 -21.97
N ILE A 88 5.13 1.61 -21.84
CA ILE A 88 4.32 1.39 -20.63
C ILE A 88 5.13 0.50 -19.68
N CYS A 89 5.54 1.08 -18.54
CA CYS A 89 6.34 0.44 -17.51
C CYS A 89 5.40 -0.04 -16.40
N LEU A 90 5.20 -1.35 -16.33
CA LEU A 90 4.33 -1.97 -15.33
C LEU A 90 5.16 -2.19 -14.07
N MET A 91 4.68 -1.63 -12.96
CA MET A 91 5.28 -1.76 -11.65
C MET A 91 4.28 -2.49 -10.76
N ASN A 92 4.70 -3.63 -10.21
CA ASN A 92 3.94 -4.31 -9.19
C ASN A 92 4.89 -4.61 -8.03
N PRO A 93 4.74 -3.95 -6.87
CA PRO A 93 5.64 -4.16 -5.75
C PRO A 93 5.62 -5.61 -5.20
N MET A 94 4.58 -6.38 -5.55
CA MET A 94 4.36 -7.76 -5.13
C MET A 94 4.90 -8.83 -6.09
N GLU A 95 5.27 -8.47 -7.32
CA GLU A 95 5.94 -9.43 -8.21
C GLU A 95 7.38 -9.61 -7.76
N SER A 96 7.84 -10.87 -7.74
CA SER A 96 9.11 -11.23 -7.10
C SER A 96 10.35 -10.96 -7.94
N ILE A 97 10.18 -10.55 -9.21
CA ILE A 97 11.29 -10.46 -10.17
C ILE A 97 11.18 -9.17 -10.99
N ASP A 98 12.04 -8.22 -10.66
CA ASP A 98 12.35 -7.06 -11.49
C ASP A 98 12.92 -7.49 -12.85
N MET A 99 12.58 -6.75 -13.92
CA MET A 99 13.22 -6.96 -15.22
C MET A 99 14.74 -6.73 -15.14
N PRO A 100 15.59 -7.62 -15.69
CA PRO A 100 17.03 -7.39 -15.76
C PRO A 100 17.40 -6.08 -16.48
N LYS A 101 18.47 -5.41 -16.02
CA LYS A 101 18.95 -4.14 -16.59
C LYS A 101 19.16 -4.22 -18.10
N GLU A 102 19.84 -5.26 -18.56
CA GLU A 102 20.23 -5.45 -19.95
C GLU A 102 18.99 -5.52 -20.85
N LYS A 103 17.94 -6.19 -20.36
CA LYS A 103 16.65 -6.31 -21.06
C LYS A 103 15.89 -4.98 -21.08
N LEU A 104 15.97 -4.19 -20.02
CA LEU A 104 15.37 -2.86 -19.99
C LEU A 104 16.04 -1.93 -21.02
N ILE A 105 17.38 -1.95 -21.08
CA ILE A 105 18.16 -1.20 -22.07
C ILE A 105 17.78 -1.66 -23.47
N GLU A 106 17.76 -2.96 -23.75
CA GLU A 106 17.39 -3.53 -25.05
C GLU A 106 16.01 -3.06 -25.55
N ILE A 107 15.03 -2.96 -24.65
CA ILE A 107 13.66 -2.56 -25.02
C ILE A 107 13.56 -1.03 -25.22
N THR A 108 14.18 -0.26 -24.33
CA THR A 108 13.89 1.17 -24.16
C THR A 108 14.97 2.12 -24.66
N ASP A 109 16.16 1.59 -24.95
CA ASP A 109 17.41 2.32 -25.17
C ASP A 109 17.75 3.30 -24.04
N TYR A 110 17.24 3.07 -22.81
CA TYR A 110 17.50 3.94 -21.66
C TYR A 110 18.81 3.50 -20.96
N PRO A 111 19.92 4.26 -21.09
CA PRO A 111 21.24 3.78 -20.70
C PRO A 111 21.55 3.90 -19.20
N ASN A 112 20.83 4.79 -18.50
CA ASN A 112 21.02 5.04 -17.08
C ASN A 112 20.08 4.14 -16.25
N ASP A 113 20.57 3.48 -15.23
CA ASP A 113 19.76 2.73 -14.26
C ASP A 113 19.88 3.25 -12.83
N THR A 114 20.59 4.37 -12.67
CA THR A 114 20.92 4.98 -11.37
C THR A 114 20.24 6.31 -11.12
N THR A 115 19.48 6.82 -12.11
CA THR A 115 18.83 8.13 -12.01
C THR A 115 17.35 8.01 -12.38
N THR A 116 16.48 8.48 -11.50
CA THR A 116 15.05 8.67 -11.81
C THR A 116 14.89 10.02 -12.49
N GLY A 117 14.25 10.03 -13.67
CA GLY A 117 13.87 11.27 -14.33
C GLY A 117 12.66 11.91 -13.64
N PRO A 118 12.42 13.23 -13.82
CA PRO A 118 11.25 13.86 -13.26
C PRO A 118 9.98 13.23 -13.83
N VAL A 119 8.98 13.08 -12.96
CA VAL A 119 7.64 12.64 -13.31
C VAL A 119 6.79 13.90 -13.53
N TYR A 120 5.88 13.85 -14.49
CA TYR A 120 4.97 14.96 -14.75
C TYR A 120 3.99 15.10 -13.58
N ASP A 121 3.54 16.32 -13.30
CA ASP A 121 2.61 16.57 -12.20
C ASP A 121 1.25 15.91 -12.43
N GLU A 122 0.88 15.60 -13.67
CA GLU A 122 -0.37 14.93 -13.95
C GLU A 122 -0.34 13.45 -13.51
N ILE A 123 -1.27 13.09 -12.63
CA ILE A 123 -1.43 11.75 -12.09
C ILE A 123 -2.83 11.26 -12.48
N TRP A 124 -2.88 10.05 -13.00
CA TRP A 124 -4.11 9.34 -13.28
C TRP A 124 -4.24 8.17 -12.31
N TYR A 125 -5.47 7.89 -11.87
CA TYR A 125 -5.80 6.69 -11.12
C TYR A 125 -6.90 5.94 -11.84
N ILE A 126 -6.75 4.63 -11.94
CA ILE A 126 -7.83 3.76 -12.38
C ILE A 126 -8.10 2.67 -11.34
N GLY A 127 -9.34 2.65 -10.86
CA GLY A 127 -9.86 1.53 -10.07
C GLY A 127 -10.57 0.55 -10.98
N VAL A 128 -10.27 -0.74 -10.81
CA VAL A 128 -10.82 -1.81 -11.65
C VAL A 128 -11.27 -2.97 -10.77
N SER A 129 -12.51 -3.41 -10.97
CA SER A 129 -13.05 -4.60 -10.31
C SER A 129 -12.22 -5.85 -10.64
N LYS A 130 -12.15 -6.83 -9.75
CA LYS A 130 -11.29 -8.02 -9.92
C LYS A 130 -11.54 -8.78 -11.25
N ASN A 131 -12.78 -8.77 -11.71
CA ASN A 131 -13.19 -9.41 -12.97
C ASN A 131 -12.97 -8.54 -14.22
N GLY A 132 -12.48 -7.30 -14.07
CA GLY A 132 -12.17 -6.37 -15.16
C GLY A 132 -13.38 -5.71 -15.83
N LYS A 133 -14.62 -5.94 -15.36
CA LYS A 133 -15.83 -5.44 -16.04
C LYS A 133 -16.15 -3.99 -15.68
N LYS A 134 -16.04 -3.64 -14.41
CA LYS A 134 -16.26 -2.29 -13.89
C LYS A 134 -14.91 -1.60 -13.68
N HIS A 135 -14.81 -0.35 -14.12
CA HIS A 135 -13.65 0.49 -13.82
C HIS A 135 -14.06 1.98 -13.72
N THR A 136 -13.25 2.74 -13.00
CA THR A 136 -13.39 4.20 -12.82
C THR A 136 -12.02 4.82 -13.04
N LEU A 137 -11.94 5.81 -13.94
CA LEU A 137 -10.74 6.58 -14.22
C LEU A 137 -10.91 8.01 -13.68
N VAL A 138 -9.93 8.49 -12.93
CA VAL A 138 -9.86 9.87 -12.43
C VAL A 138 -8.46 10.43 -12.69
N SER A 139 -8.35 11.75 -12.79
CA SER A 139 -7.07 12.45 -12.90
C SER A 139 -6.97 13.62 -11.94
N THR A 140 -5.74 13.99 -11.63
CA THR A 140 -5.40 15.16 -10.81
C THR A 140 -4.02 15.66 -11.21
N TYR A 141 -3.71 16.88 -10.79
CA TYR A 141 -2.32 17.29 -10.66
C TYR A 141 -1.78 16.92 -9.29
N ARG A 142 -0.47 16.69 -9.23
CA ARG A 142 0.29 16.36 -8.03
C ARG A 142 0.11 17.50 -7.05
N SER A 143 -0.57 17.20 -5.96
CA SER A 143 -0.66 18.06 -4.79
C SER A 143 -0.54 17.20 -3.55
N TYR A 144 -0.14 17.80 -2.43
CA TYR A 144 -0.11 17.11 -1.15
C TYR A 144 -1.47 16.50 -0.75
N LEU A 145 -2.58 17.02 -1.27
CA LEU A 145 -3.95 16.61 -0.94
C LEU A 145 -4.49 15.46 -1.82
N THR A 146 -4.01 15.37 -3.06
CA THR A 146 -4.51 14.45 -4.08
C THR A 146 -3.48 13.39 -4.49
N TYR A 147 -2.37 13.31 -3.75
CA TYR A 147 -1.31 12.34 -4.00
C TYR A 147 -1.75 10.87 -3.80
N ARG A 148 -2.89 10.62 -3.17
CA ARG A 148 -3.34 9.28 -2.77
C ARG A 148 -4.69 8.94 -3.39
N TYR A 149 -4.88 7.69 -3.79
CA TYR A 149 -6.12 7.27 -4.45
C TYR A 149 -7.36 7.39 -3.54
N TYR A 150 -7.18 7.31 -2.22
CA TYR A 150 -8.29 7.42 -1.27
C TYR A 150 -8.84 8.85 -1.13
N SER A 151 -8.18 9.85 -1.71
CA SER A 151 -8.73 11.20 -1.89
C SER A 151 -9.87 11.23 -2.93
N PHE A 152 -10.08 10.13 -3.67
CA PHE A 152 -11.12 10.00 -4.69
C PHE A 152 -12.19 9.01 -4.23
N PRO A 153 -13.36 9.49 -3.75
CA PRO A 153 -14.46 8.64 -3.30
C PRO A 153 -14.85 7.54 -4.28
N GLN A 154 -14.77 7.82 -5.58
CA GLN A 154 -15.16 6.92 -6.66
C GLN A 154 -14.19 5.72 -6.82
N LEU A 155 -13.01 5.77 -6.21
CA LEU A 155 -12.05 4.67 -6.22
C LEU A 155 -12.18 3.75 -5.00
N LEU A 156 -12.81 4.22 -3.92
CA LEU A 156 -12.92 3.48 -2.66
C LEU A 156 -13.69 2.16 -2.83
N GLU A 157 -14.60 2.08 -3.79
CA GLU A 157 -15.37 0.86 -4.10
C GLU A 157 -14.52 -0.33 -4.59
N TYR A 158 -13.31 -0.07 -5.06
CA TYR A 158 -12.39 -1.11 -5.51
C TYR A 158 -11.44 -1.58 -4.40
N THR A 159 -11.54 -0.95 -3.21
CA THR A 159 -10.64 -1.20 -2.07
C THR A 159 -11.41 -1.64 -0.83
N PHE A 160 -12.65 -1.18 -0.60
CA PHE A 160 -13.38 -1.44 0.66
C PHE A 160 -14.64 -2.27 0.41
N GLU A 161 -14.78 -3.41 1.12
CA GLU A 161 -15.94 -4.31 0.98
C GLU A 161 -17.23 -3.61 1.38
N ASP A 162 -17.18 -2.81 2.44
CA ASP A 162 -18.31 -2.03 2.97
C ASP A 162 -18.42 -0.62 2.36
N TYR A 163 -17.95 -0.44 1.12
CA TYR A 163 -18.06 0.85 0.45
C TYR A 163 -19.53 1.28 0.29
N ASP A 164 -19.87 2.42 0.86
CA ASP A 164 -21.15 3.10 0.68
C ASP A 164 -20.93 4.48 0.05
N SER A 165 -21.39 4.65 -1.19
CA SER A 165 -21.31 5.92 -1.91
C SER A 165 -22.06 7.08 -1.24
N THR A 166 -22.99 6.79 -0.33
CA THR A 166 -23.75 7.79 0.43
C THR A 166 -23.11 8.13 1.78
N HIS A 167 -22.30 7.22 2.34
CA HIS A 167 -21.63 7.37 3.62
C HIS A 167 -20.14 7.07 3.47
N LEU A 168 -19.43 7.98 2.81
CA LEU A 168 -17.99 7.84 2.60
C LEU A 168 -17.25 7.76 3.94
N PRO A 169 -16.21 6.91 4.04
CA PRO A 169 -15.43 6.83 5.26
C PRO A 169 -14.79 8.19 5.54
N ARG A 170 -15.07 8.73 6.73
CA ARG A 170 -14.43 9.96 7.21
C ARG A 170 -12.95 9.76 7.48
N PHE A 171 -12.59 8.56 7.93
CA PHE A 171 -11.26 8.16 8.35
C PHE A 171 -10.87 6.86 7.66
N ILE A 172 -9.59 6.71 7.33
CA ILE A 172 -9.03 5.52 6.69
C ILE A 172 -7.71 5.22 7.39
N LEU A 173 -7.55 4.01 7.92
CA LEU A 173 -6.27 3.58 8.49
C LEU A 173 -5.29 3.31 7.33
N ALA A 174 -4.32 4.22 7.15
CA ALA A 174 -3.45 4.29 5.99
C ALA A 174 -2.26 3.34 6.13
N SER A 175 -1.61 3.35 7.30
CA SER A 175 -0.45 2.53 7.61
C SER A 175 -0.26 2.36 9.11
N TYR A 176 0.54 1.36 9.50
CA TYR A 176 1.11 1.27 10.83
C TYR A 176 2.47 0.57 10.81
N LEU A 177 3.27 0.83 11.85
CA LEU A 177 4.56 0.22 12.09
C LEU A 177 4.63 -0.32 13.52
N LEU A 178 5.53 -1.26 13.74
CA LEU A 178 5.75 -1.88 15.05
C LEU A 178 6.98 -1.26 15.70
N VAL A 179 6.84 -0.76 16.93
CA VAL A 179 7.97 -0.29 17.73
C VAL A 179 8.39 -1.37 18.69
N VAL A 180 9.65 -1.78 18.60
CA VAL A 180 10.24 -2.84 19.43
C VAL A 180 11.27 -2.28 20.41
N ASP A 181 11.48 -3.03 21.50
CA ASP A 181 12.57 -2.77 22.42
C ASP A 181 13.96 -2.99 21.77
N SER A 182 15.00 -2.42 22.37
CA SER A 182 16.37 -2.46 21.86
C SER A 182 17.01 -3.85 21.86
N SER A 183 16.39 -4.84 22.51
CA SER A 183 16.86 -6.22 22.54
C SER A 183 16.29 -7.08 21.41
N TYR A 184 15.37 -6.55 20.60
CA TYR A 184 14.87 -7.26 19.44
C TYR A 184 15.99 -7.53 18.43
N ILE A 185 16.11 -8.80 18.06
CA ILE A 185 16.99 -9.25 16.99
C ILE A 185 16.09 -9.65 15.81
N PRO A 186 16.32 -9.14 14.58
CA PRO A 186 15.60 -9.54 13.38
C PRO A 186 15.45 -11.06 13.26
N LYS A 187 14.27 -11.53 12.83
CA LYS A 187 13.90 -12.97 12.77
C LYS A 187 13.81 -13.69 14.14
N GLY A 188 13.99 -12.98 15.26
CA GLY A 188 13.70 -13.46 16.61
C GLY A 188 12.19 -13.46 16.93
N ALA A 189 11.85 -13.69 18.20
CA ALA A 189 10.47 -13.71 18.67
C ALA A 189 9.84 -12.29 18.75
N LEU A 190 9.56 -11.68 17.58
CA LEU A 190 9.09 -10.29 17.41
C LEU A 190 8.09 -9.82 18.48
N PHE A 191 7.04 -10.59 18.71
CA PHE A 191 5.93 -10.22 19.60
C PHE A 191 6.31 -10.13 21.08
N ASN A 192 7.43 -10.73 21.49
CA ASN A 192 7.93 -10.55 22.85
C ASN A 192 8.54 -9.16 23.07
N HIS A 193 8.91 -8.51 21.97
CA HIS A 193 9.64 -7.25 21.94
C HIS A 193 8.81 -6.05 21.46
N ILE A 194 7.63 -6.27 20.88
CA ILE A 194 6.74 -5.16 20.50
C ILE A 194 6.31 -4.42 21.77
N GLN A 195 6.59 -3.13 21.78
CA GLN A 195 6.21 -2.23 22.86
C GLN A 195 4.96 -1.45 22.49
N ARG A 196 4.87 -0.95 21.26
CA ARG A 196 3.72 -0.17 20.77
C ARG A 196 3.58 -0.24 19.25
N ILE A 197 2.47 0.30 18.77
CA ILE A 197 2.19 0.53 17.35
C ILE A 197 2.16 2.02 17.10
N ASP A 198 2.89 2.47 16.10
CA ASP A 198 2.78 3.84 15.61
C ASP A 198 2.10 3.77 14.24
N GLY A 199 1.26 4.73 13.87
CA GLY A 199 0.52 4.64 12.62
C GLY A 199 -0.10 5.93 12.16
N GLU A 200 -0.81 5.82 11.06
CA GLU A 200 -1.33 6.95 10.30
C GLU A 200 -2.78 6.70 9.90
N ILE A 201 -3.66 7.62 10.27
CA ILE A 201 -5.05 7.67 9.82
C ILE A 201 -5.18 8.85 8.86
N TYR A 202 -5.61 8.58 7.64
CA TYR A 202 -6.02 9.61 6.69
C TYR A 202 -7.46 10.04 6.96
N TYR A 203 -7.77 11.33 6.86
CA TYR A 203 -9.15 11.82 6.89
C TYR A 203 -9.55 12.50 5.59
N THR A 204 -10.73 12.15 5.08
CA THR A 204 -11.15 12.44 3.70
C THR A 204 -11.57 13.89 3.47
N ASN A 205 -11.88 14.65 4.52
CA ASN A 205 -12.29 16.06 4.41
C ASN A 205 -11.20 17.01 4.95
N VAL A 206 -10.52 17.75 4.07
CA VAL A 206 -9.51 18.78 4.45
C VAL A 206 -10.07 19.89 5.34
N LEU A 207 -11.38 20.18 5.23
CA LEU A 207 -12.05 21.23 6.00
C LEU A 207 -12.70 20.71 7.27
N ASP A 208 -12.38 19.47 7.67
CA ASP A 208 -12.92 18.86 8.87
C ASP A 208 -12.53 19.66 10.11
N GLU A 209 -13.54 20.16 10.83
CA GLU A 209 -13.37 20.99 12.02
C GLU A 209 -12.64 20.28 13.15
N TYR A 210 -12.68 18.93 13.17
CA TYR A 210 -12.03 18.14 14.21
C TYR A 210 -10.51 18.36 14.28
N PHE A 211 -9.88 18.80 13.20
CA PHE A 211 -8.43 19.05 13.12
C PHE A 211 -8.07 20.50 12.81
N LYS A 212 -9.02 21.44 12.93
CA LYS A 212 -8.75 22.89 12.79
C LYS A 212 -8.10 23.51 14.03
N GLU A 213 -7.92 22.76 15.12
CA GLU A 213 -7.43 23.29 16.39
C GLU A 213 -5.90 23.29 16.57
N ASN A 214 -5.49 24.23 17.42
CA ASN A 214 -4.13 24.62 17.78
C ASN A 214 -3.20 23.42 18.08
N LYS A 215 -1.99 23.44 17.50
CA LYS A 215 -0.94 22.41 17.66
C LYS A 215 -0.56 22.13 19.12
N ASP A 216 -0.82 23.07 20.02
CA ASP A 216 -0.62 22.92 21.47
C ASP A 216 -1.56 21.89 22.13
N SER A 217 -2.63 21.46 21.44
CA SER A 217 -3.62 20.50 21.94
C SER A 217 -3.40 19.06 21.44
N ILE A 218 -2.32 18.81 20.71
CA ILE A 218 -2.03 17.53 20.03
C ILE A 218 -1.83 16.34 20.98
N ARG A 219 -1.75 16.53 22.30
CA ARG A 219 -1.79 15.45 23.30
C ARG A 219 -3.17 15.23 23.92
N LYS A 220 -4.25 15.32 23.13
CA LYS A 220 -5.58 14.87 23.55
C LYS A 220 -5.63 13.34 23.42
N ASP A 221 -6.07 12.68 24.49
CA ASP A 221 -6.23 11.23 24.50
C ASP A 221 -7.24 10.79 23.43
N PHE A 222 -6.79 9.95 22.49
CA PHE A 222 -7.62 9.18 21.58
C PHE A 222 -7.57 7.70 22.03
N PHE A 223 -8.60 6.91 21.71
CA PHE A 223 -8.58 5.49 22.05
C PHE A 223 -9.28 4.72 20.94
N ALA A 224 -8.58 3.73 20.37
CA ALA A 224 -9.22 2.71 19.55
C ALA A 224 -9.61 1.54 20.46
N VAL A 225 -10.86 1.07 20.35
CA VAL A 225 -11.26 -0.17 21.00
C VAL A 225 -11.00 -1.30 20.01
N LEU A 226 -9.87 -1.94 20.19
CA LEU A 226 -9.52 -3.11 19.39
C LEU A 226 -10.26 -4.33 19.95
N ASN A 227 -11.23 -4.88 19.21
CA ASN A 227 -11.94 -6.12 19.54
C ASN A 227 -12.66 -6.19 20.91
N GLY A 228 -13.21 -5.07 21.41
CA GLY A 228 -14.23 -5.00 22.48
C GLY A 228 -13.86 -5.47 23.90
N LYS A 229 -12.91 -6.39 24.08
CA LYS A 229 -12.40 -6.88 25.36
C LYS A 229 -10.98 -6.38 25.66
N ASP A 230 -10.15 -6.18 24.64
CA ASP A 230 -8.75 -5.78 24.76
C ASP A 230 -8.55 -4.35 24.22
N THR A 231 -8.74 -3.34 25.06
CA THR A 231 -8.61 -1.94 24.60
C THR A 231 -7.14 -1.56 24.45
N LEU A 232 -6.72 -1.13 23.25
CA LEU A 232 -5.42 -0.50 23.03
C LEU A 232 -5.61 1.01 22.89
N LYS A 233 -5.20 1.77 23.90
CA LYS A 233 -5.18 3.24 23.86
C LYS A 233 -4.27 3.71 22.73
N LEU A 234 -4.72 4.65 21.91
CA LEU A 234 -3.95 5.25 20.80
C LEU A 234 -3.91 6.77 21.00
N ASN A 235 -2.76 7.35 21.30
CA ASN A 235 -2.62 8.79 21.41
C ASN A 235 -2.38 9.39 20.04
N VAL A 236 -3.09 10.46 19.69
CA VAL A 236 -2.67 11.31 18.57
C VAL A 236 -1.37 12.01 18.98
N VAL A 237 -0.38 12.00 18.09
CA VAL A 237 0.93 12.62 18.34
C VAL A 237 1.22 13.78 17.40
N ASP A 238 0.58 13.80 16.23
CA ASP A 238 0.70 14.90 15.27
C ASP A 238 -0.48 14.88 14.27
N THR A 239 -0.70 16.03 13.64
CA THR A 239 -1.63 16.18 12.52
C THR A 239 -0.98 17.02 11.42
N ILE A 240 -0.75 16.41 10.26
CA ILE A 240 -0.15 17.08 9.10
C ILE A 240 -1.00 16.80 7.87
N THR A 241 -1.54 17.84 7.24
CA THR A 241 -2.10 17.79 5.87
C THR A 241 -2.99 16.55 5.59
N GLN A 242 -4.10 16.40 6.32
CA GLN A 242 -5.01 15.22 6.24
C GLN A 242 -4.55 13.92 6.89
N HIS A 243 -3.40 13.91 7.55
CA HIS A 243 -2.88 12.74 8.26
C HIS A 243 -2.91 12.98 9.76
N LEU A 244 -3.44 12.00 10.49
CA LEU A 244 -3.39 11.89 11.94
C LEU A 244 -2.37 10.80 12.28
N PHE A 245 -1.27 11.21 12.90
CA PHE A 245 -0.27 10.28 13.41
C PHE A 245 -0.65 9.88 14.83
N PHE A 246 -0.57 8.58 15.12
CA PHE A 246 -0.86 8.05 16.44
C PHE A 246 0.24 7.11 16.93
N GLU A 247 0.32 6.96 18.25
CA GLU A 247 1.10 5.93 18.93
C GLU A 247 0.20 5.18 19.91
N SER A 248 0.39 3.86 20.05
CA SER A 248 -0.31 3.10 21.07
C SER A 248 0.36 3.26 22.43
N ALA A 249 -0.43 3.14 23.50
CA ALA A 249 0.14 2.92 24.82
C ALA A 249 1.03 1.66 24.82
N ASN A 250 2.11 1.69 25.60
CA ASN A 250 2.99 0.54 25.71
C ASN A 250 2.25 -0.62 26.39
N ASN A 251 2.12 -1.75 25.68
CA ASN A 251 1.39 -2.91 26.18
C ASN A 251 1.98 -4.24 25.68
N ALA A 252 3.19 -4.57 26.15
CA ALA A 252 3.85 -5.83 25.82
C ALA A 252 3.00 -7.08 26.14
N ALA A 253 2.15 -7.04 27.17
CA ALA A 253 1.28 -8.17 27.53
C ALA A 253 0.22 -8.43 26.45
N PHE A 254 -0.41 -7.38 25.92
CA PHE A 254 -1.33 -7.47 24.80
C PHE A 254 -0.66 -8.12 23.58
N PHE A 255 0.51 -7.64 23.17
CA PHE A 255 1.20 -8.17 21.98
C PHE A 255 1.64 -9.62 22.14
N ARG A 256 2.12 -10.01 23.33
CA ARG A 256 2.45 -11.41 23.65
C ARG A 256 1.23 -12.32 23.60
N SER A 257 0.03 -11.81 23.90
CA SER A 257 -1.21 -12.59 23.84
C SER A 257 -1.63 -12.97 22.40
N LEU A 258 -1.11 -12.27 21.39
CA LEU A 258 -1.44 -12.51 19.98
C LEU A 258 -0.75 -13.75 19.37
N ALA A 259 0.11 -14.45 20.12
CA ALA A 259 1.14 -15.41 19.68
C ALA A 259 0.80 -16.52 18.64
N LYS A 260 -0.47 -16.78 18.30
CA LYS A 260 -0.85 -17.69 17.20
C LYS A 260 -1.16 -16.89 15.93
N ASN A 261 -0.30 -16.97 14.92
CA ASN A 261 -0.34 -16.16 13.68
C ASN A 261 -0.53 -14.64 13.95
N PRO A 262 0.45 -14.04 14.64
CA PRO A 262 0.26 -12.78 15.33
C PRO A 262 0.19 -11.54 14.41
N LEU A 263 0.83 -11.57 13.22
CA LEU A 263 0.73 -10.49 12.23
C LEU A 263 -0.64 -10.45 11.55
N GLY A 264 -1.14 -11.61 11.10
CA GLY A 264 -2.48 -11.71 10.51
C GLY A 264 -3.56 -11.30 11.52
N ARG A 265 -3.42 -11.73 12.78
CA ARG A 265 -4.32 -11.32 13.86
C ARG A 265 -4.27 -9.84 14.16
N LEU A 266 -3.09 -9.22 14.21
CA LEU A 266 -2.99 -7.79 14.47
C LEU A 266 -3.64 -6.98 13.34
N TYR A 267 -3.41 -7.41 12.10
CA TYR A 267 -4.06 -6.85 10.93
C TYR A 267 -5.59 -6.98 11.02
N ASP A 268 -6.12 -8.19 11.26
CA ASP A 268 -7.56 -8.43 11.32
C ASP A 268 -8.18 -7.61 12.45
N LEU A 269 -7.48 -7.54 13.58
CA LEU A 269 -7.88 -6.76 14.73
C LEU A 269 -7.96 -5.27 14.37
N LEU A 270 -6.94 -4.66 13.74
CA LEU A 270 -6.99 -3.26 13.31
C LEU A 270 -8.07 -2.99 12.24
N ARG A 271 -8.26 -3.92 11.29
CA ARG A 271 -9.32 -3.85 10.26
C ARG A 271 -10.71 -3.87 10.89
N ASP A 272 -10.95 -4.77 11.84
CA ASP A 272 -12.27 -5.01 12.44
C ASP A 272 -12.54 -4.10 13.66
N SER A 273 -11.62 -3.18 13.95
CA SER A 273 -11.69 -2.33 15.12
C SER A 273 -12.70 -1.21 15.01
N THR A 274 -13.27 -0.84 16.16
CA THR A 274 -14.09 0.35 16.29
C THR A 274 -13.28 1.46 16.94
N PHE A 275 -13.20 2.60 16.26
CA PHE A 275 -12.42 3.74 16.73
C PHE A 275 -13.33 4.77 17.40
N TYR A 276 -12.91 5.28 18.56
CA TYR A 276 -13.63 6.28 19.33
C TYR A 276 -12.83 7.57 19.41
N PHE A 277 -13.36 8.62 18.82
CA PHE A 277 -12.72 9.94 18.75
C PHE A 277 -13.33 10.85 19.82
N CYS A 278 -12.51 11.36 20.73
CA CYS A 278 -12.92 12.26 21.79
C CYS A 278 -12.98 13.70 21.28
N ASN A 279 -14.18 14.26 21.15
CA ASN A 279 -14.34 15.66 20.72
C ASN A 279 -13.95 16.65 21.83
N GLU A 280 -13.91 17.95 21.48
CA GLU A 280 -13.56 19.06 22.39
C GLU A 280 -14.40 19.12 23.67
N LYS A 281 -15.62 18.56 23.66
CA LYS A 281 -16.54 18.53 24.80
C LYS A 281 -16.32 17.29 25.68
N GLY A 282 -15.28 16.50 25.44
CA GLY A 282 -14.99 15.26 26.16
C GLY A 282 -15.92 14.10 25.80
N THR A 283 -16.71 14.23 24.72
CA THR A 283 -17.65 13.18 24.29
C THR A 283 -16.99 12.29 23.25
N TYR A 284 -17.07 10.99 23.47
CA TYR A 284 -16.56 9.98 22.54
C TYR A 284 -17.58 9.70 21.44
N VAL A 285 -17.16 9.86 20.20
CA VAL A 285 -17.97 9.54 19.02
C VAL A 285 -17.36 8.34 18.30
N ARG A 286 -18.21 7.38 17.94
CA ARG A 286 -17.82 6.17 17.22
C ARG A 286 -17.65 6.48 15.73
N TYR A 287 -16.54 6.02 15.14
CA TYR A 287 -16.32 6.05 13.70
C TYR A 287 -15.91 4.67 13.17
N SER A 288 -16.38 4.35 11.97
CA SER A 288 -15.81 3.26 11.17
C SER A 288 -14.55 3.77 10.49
N VAL A 289 -13.45 3.02 10.62
CA VAL A 289 -12.15 3.36 10.02
C VAL A 289 -11.70 2.16 9.21
N PRO A 290 -12.08 2.07 7.94
CA PRO A 290 -11.62 0.99 7.10
C PRO A 290 -10.09 1.02 6.95
N TYR A 291 -9.48 -0.17 6.90
CA TYR A 291 -8.05 -0.32 6.66
C TYR A 291 -7.77 -0.29 5.15
N SER A 292 -6.91 0.62 4.70
CA SER A 292 -6.70 0.86 3.26
C SER A 292 -6.02 -0.27 2.49
N ASP A 293 -5.58 -1.34 3.16
CA ASP A 293 -4.73 -2.40 2.60
C ASP A 293 -3.49 -1.87 1.84
N PHE A 294 -3.20 -0.57 1.91
CA PHE A 294 -2.20 0.09 1.10
C PHE A 294 -0.78 -0.30 1.50
N HIS A 295 -0.59 -0.73 2.76
CA HIS A 295 0.66 -1.22 3.28
C HIS A 295 0.50 -2.69 3.66
N TRP A 296 0.96 -3.58 2.78
CA TRP A 296 1.14 -5.02 3.07
C TRP A 296 2.49 -5.30 3.74
N TYR A 297 3.31 -4.26 3.91
CA TYR A 297 4.54 -4.27 4.69
C TYR A 297 4.31 -3.54 6.01
N PHE A 298 4.85 -4.11 7.10
CA PHE A 298 4.99 -3.42 8.38
C PHE A 298 6.46 -3.23 8.64
N SER A 299 6.90 -1.98 8.75
CA SER A 299 8.24 -1.68 9.24
C SER A 299 8.32 -1.94 10.74
N ILE A 300 9.48 -2.39 11.18
CA ILE A 300 9.82 -2.59 12.58
C ILE A 300 10.92 -1.61 12.90
N ASN A 301 10.63 -0.71 13.84
CA ASN A 301 11.55 0.31 14.28
C ASN A 301 11.87 0.12 15.76
N ASN A 302 13.05 0.55 16.17
CA ASN A 302 13.34 0.69 17.60
C ASN A 302 12.73 2.00 18.16
N ASN A 303 12.82 2.18 19.48
CA ASN A 303 12.32 3.39 20.15
C ASN A 303 12.95 4.71 19.69
N SER A 304 14.09 4.68 19.00
CA SER A 304 14.72 5.86 18.39
C SER A 304 14.29 6.07 16.94
N TYR A 305 13.21 5.40 16.50
CA TYR A 305 12.70 5.42 15.13
C TYR A 305 13.70 4.94 14.07
N LYS A 306 14.74 4.20 14.48
CA LYS A 306 15.65 3.57 13.52
C LYS A 306 15.02 2.29 12.99
N TYR A 307 15.08 2.11 11.68
CA TYR A 307 14.66 0.90 10.99
C TYR A 307 15.45 -0.32 11.51
N VAL A 308 14.75 -1.43 11.72
CA VAL A 308 15.32 -2.69 12.22
C VAL A 308 15.01 -3.87 11.29
N ASP A 309 13.76 -3.99 10.85
CA ASP A 309 13.30 -5.08 9.99
C ASP A 309 11.96 -4.72 9.29
N GLU A 310 11.51 -5.58 8.37
CA GLU A 310 10.21 -5.45 7.70
C GLU A 310 9.53 -6.82 7.52
N PHE A 311 8.19 -6.86 7.51
CA PHE A 311 7.43 -8.08 7.24
C PHE A 311 6.39 -7.89 6.13
N TYR A 312 6.29 -8.87 5.22
CA TYR A 312 5.31 -8.92 4.14
C TYR A 312 4.18 -9.91 4.43
N ARG A 313 2.93 -9.50 4.22
CA ARG A 313 1.72 -10.31 4.50
C ARG A 313 1.53 -11.54 3.59
N ARG A 314 2.16 -11.65 2.40
CA ARG A 314 1.98 -12.78 1.45
C ARG A 314 3.26 -13.55 1.06
N GLY A 315 4.32 -13.45 1.84
CA GLY A 315 5.55 -14.21 1.64
C GLY A 315 6.78 -13.33 1.63
N THR A 316 7.92 -13.94 1.94
CA THR A 316 9.21 -13.27 2.05
C THR A 316 9.66 -12.76 0.68
N LYS A 317 9.55 -11.45 0.42
CA LYS A 317 10.53 -10.80 -0.46
C LYS A 317 11.86 -10.92 0.28
N GLN A 318 12.89 -11.45 -0.36
CA GLN A 318 14.24 -11.39 0.20
C GLN A 318 14.55 -9.90 0.38
N SER A 319 14.71 -9.52 1.64
CA SER A 319 14.57 -8.16 2.18
C SER A 319 15.30 -7.11 1.36
N LEU A 320 14.74 -5.89 1.33
CA LEU A 320 15.42 -4.66 0.90
C LEU A 320 16.75 -4.40 1.65
N LYS A 321 17.11 -5.20 2.67
CA LYS A 321 18.45 -5.20 3.30
C LYS A 321 19.59 -5.46 2.32
N ASP A 322 19.35 -6.13 1.19
CA ASP A 322 20.40 -6.30 0.17
C ASP A 322 20.66 -5.00 -0.61
N LEU A 323 19.80 -3.97 -0.47
CA LEU A 323 19.97 -2.62 -1.05
C LEU A 323 20.49 -1.59 -0.05
N ASP A 324 20.32 -1.80 1.27
CA ASP A 324 20.85 -0.91 2.31
C ASP A 324 22.40 -0.93 2.37
N GLY A 325 23.01 -2.00 1.86
CA GLY A 325 24.45 -2.06 1.58
C GLY A 325 24.91 -1.07 0.50
N SER A 326 24.00 -0.61 -0.39
CA SER A 326 24.34 0.32 -1.48
C SER A 326 24.18 1.79 -1.12
N TYR A 327 23.36 2.12 -0.11
CA TYR A 327 23.21 3.51 0.36
C TYR A 327 24.42 3.99 1.19
N ASN A 328 25.06 3.09 1.94
CA ASN A 328 26.24 3.44 2.75
C ASN A 328 27.54 3.58 1.93
N GLU A 329 27.53 3.20 0.65
CA GLU A 329 28.67 3.46 -0.26
C GLU A 329 28.57 4.81 -0.97
N TRP A 330 27.47 5.56 -0.84
CA TRP A 330 27.31 6.87 -1.46
C TRP A 330 28.02 8.01 -0.70
N ASP A 331 28.29 7.84 0.60
CA ASP A 331 29.01 8.83 1.41
C ASP A 331 30.53 8.55 1.53
N ALA A 332 31.07 7.60 0.75
CA ALA A 332 32.45 7.14 0.88
C ALA A 332 33.36 7.39 -0.35
N ASN A 333 32.93 8.17 -1.36
CA ASN A 333 33.84 8.62 -2.44
C ASN A 333 33.63 10.09 -2.84
#